data_AF-Q0VNZ0-F1
#
_entry.id   AF-Q0VNZ0-F1
#
_cell.length_a   1.000
_cell.length_b   1.000
_cell.length_c   1.000
_cell.angle_alpha   90.00
_cell.angle_beta   90.00
_cell.angle_gamma   90.00
#
_symmetry.space_group_name_H-M   'P 1'
#
loop_
_entity.id
_entity.type
_entity.pdbx_description
1 polymer ?
#
loop_
_entity_poly.entity_id
_entity_poly.type
_entity_poly.pdbx_seq_one_letter_code
_entity_poly.pdbx_strand_id
1 'polypeptide(L)'
;MELGVLLVIAIGVMLILAQQKRPGGGAPAFGYRRKPYLLSKAERSFYGVLTQAVGDKALIFSKVRVADVLTPQKGLNRSNWQRAFNPISAKHVDFLLCDPQDCAVKLAIELDDASHGSASRQKRDAFLEQACESAGLPLLRIRAARGYVVVDIRQQIEAILFPGTGEVPLKKAADSEAQKRIAPSAGTTDGFQAAAPACHKCGEAMVLRKARSGKQAGQTFWGCSAFPKCRGVRKC
;
A
#
# COMPACT_ATOMS: atom_id res chain seq x y z
N MET A 1 -51.89 16.13 -57.36
CA MET A 1 -50.63 16.89 -57.56
C MET A 1 -50.25 17.67 -56.30
N GLU A 2 -51.15 18.49 -55.74
CA GLU A 2 -50.79 19.38 -54.61
C GLU A 2 -50.48 18.67 -53.27
N LEU A 3 -51.23 17.63 -52.90
CA LEU A 3 -50.97 16.87 -51.66
C LEU A 3 -49.60 16.17 -51.67
N GLY A 4 -49.17 15.68 -52.84
CA GLY A 4 -47.88 15.01 -53.01
C GLY A 4 -46.71 15.97 -52.89
N VAL A 5 -46.86 17.20 -53.38
CA VAL A 5 -45.84 18.25 -53.26
C VAL A 5 -45.67 18.68 -51.80
N LEU A 6 -46.78 18.85 -51.06
CA LEU A 6 -46.73 19.19 -49.63
C LEU A 6 -46.07 18.09 -48.79
N LEU A 7 -46.31 16.82 -49.09
CA LEU A 7 -45.68 15.70 -48.40
C LEU A 7 -44.16 15.68 -48.62
N VAL A 8 -43.70 15.92 -49.86
CA VAL A 8 -42.28 15.96 -50.21
C VAL A 8 -41.57 17.13 -49.52
N ILE A 9 -42.22 18.31 -49.46
CA ILE A 9 -41.68 19.47 -48.74
C ILE A 9 -41.60 19.17 -47.24
N ALA A 10 -42.64 18.59 -46.63
CA ALA A 10 -42.64 18.25 -45.22
C ALA A 10 -41.54 17.24 -44.85
N ILE A 11 -41.35 16.21 -45.69
CA ILE A 11 -40.26 15.24 -45.51
C ILE A 11 -38.90 15.92 -45.68
N GLY A 12 -38.74 16.79 -46.68
CA GLY A 12 -37.51 17.55 -46.90
C GLY A 12 -37.16 18.45 -45.71
N VAL A 13 -38.13 19.18 -45.18
CA VAL A 13 -37.97 20.02 -43.98
C VAL A 13 -37.64 19.15 -42.76
N MET A 14 -38.33 18.03 -42.57
CA MET A 14 -38.05 17.11 -41.46
C MET A 14 -36.63 16.52 -41.56
N LEU A 15 -36.15 16.20 -42.76
CA LEU A 15 -34.78 15.74 -43.01
C LEU A 15 -33.73 16.84 -42.75
N ILE A 16 -34.01 18.09 -43.15
CA ILE A 16 -33.13 19.24 -42.88
C ILE A 16 -33.05 19.51 -41.37
N LEU A 17 -34.19 19.52 -40.68
CA LEU A 17 -34.25 19.70 -39.22
C LEU A 17 -33.57 18.55 -38.47
N ALA A 18 -33.65 17.31 -39.00
CA ALA A 18 -32.92 16.16 -38.45
C ALA A 18 -31.39 16.27 -38.65
N GLN A 19 -30.93 16.90 -39.73
CA GLN A 19 -29.50 17.17 -39.96
C GLN A 19 -28.97 18.33 -39.09
N GLN A 20 -29.81 19.31 -38.74
CA GLN A 20 -29.44 20.41 -37.84
C GLN A 20 -29.26 19.97 -36.37
N LYS A 21 -29.81 18.81 -35.97
CA LYS A 21 -29.59 18.18 -34.65
C LYS A 21 -28.39 17.24 -34.61
N ARG A 22 -27.41 17.37 -35.50
CA ARG A 22 -26.10 16.75 -35.28
C ARG A 22 -25.33 17.66 -34.34
N PRO A 23 -25.16 17.32 -33.05
CA PRO A 23 -24.20 18.05 -32.21
C PRO A 23 -22.88 18.02 -32.97
N GLY A 24 -22.33 19.21 -33.24
CA GLY A 24 -21.13 19.37 -34.05
C GLY A 24 -20.07 18.36 -33.61
N GLY A 25 -19.64 17.53 -34.55
CA GLY A 25 -18.64 16.48 -34.36
C GLY A 25 -17.24 17.02 -34.12
N GLY A 26 -17.07 17.88 -33.12
CA GLY A 26 -15.79 18.04 -32.45
C GLY A 26 -15.57 16.79 -31.61
N ALA A 27 -14.41 16.14 -31.76
CA ALA A 27 -14.00 15.10 -30.82
C ALA A 27 -14.21 15.63 -29.39
N PRO A 28 -14.81 14.85 -28.46
CA PRO A 28 -15.04 15.31 -27.11
C PRO A 28 -13.71 15.82 -26.56
N ALA A 29 -13.68 17.09 -26.13
CA ALA A 29 -12.51 17.66 -25.48
C ALA A 29 -12.11 16.72 -24.34
N PHE A 30 -10.92 16.13 -24.44
CA PHE A 30 -10.46 15.10 -23.52
C PHE A 30 -10.42 15.64 -22.09
N GLY A 31 -11.45 15.32 -21.30
CA GLY A 31 -11.71 15.89 -19.97
C GLY A 31 -10.86 15.27 -18.86
N TYR A 32 -9.53 15.38 -18.94
CA TYR A 32 -8.61 14.81 -17.96
C TYR A 32 -7.94 15.87 -17.10
N ARG A 33 -7.62 15.51 -15.85
CA ARG A 33 -6.81 16.33 -14.94
C ARG A 33 -5.70 15.48 -14.33
N ARG A 34 -4.50 16.05 -14.23
CA ARG A 34 -3.36 15.44 -13.54
C ARG A 34 -3.63 15.29 -12.04
N LYS A 35 -3.40 14.10 -11.48
CA LYS A 35 -3.33 13.92 -10.03
C LYS A 35 -2.04 14.55 -9.49
N PRO A 36 -2.06 15.32 -8.39
CA PRO A 36 -0.86 15.98 -7.87
C PRO A 36 0.14 15.00 -7.25
N TYR A 37 -0.33 13.83 -6.79
CA TYR A 37 0.49 12.80 -6.16
C TYR A 37 0.13 11.42 -6.72
N LEU A 38 1.15 10.59 -6.92
CA LEU A 38 0.99 9.19 -7.33
C LEU A 38 0.67 8.27 -6.13
N LEU A 39 1.38 8.50 -5.02
CA LEU A 39 1.30 7.69 -3.80
C LEU A 39 0.39 8.33 -2.75
N SER A 40 -0.28 7.49 -1.96
CA SER A 40 -0.90 7.90 -0.70
C SER A 40 0.16 8.31 0.33
N LYS A 41 -0.25 8.96 1.43
CA LYS A 41 0.70 9.32 2.51
C LYS A 41 1.33 8.09 3.16
N ALA A 42 0.57 7.02 3.33
CA ALA A 42 1.04 5.77 3.92
C ALA A 42 2.03 5.08 2.97
N GLU A 43 1.68 4.95 1.69
CA GLU A 43 2.57 4.41 0.65
C GLU A 43 3.86 5.22 0.54
N ARG A 44 3.77 6.56 0.55
CA ARG A 44 4.95 7.43 0.49
C ARG A 44 5.85 7.28 1.72
N SER A 45 5.26 7.13 2.91
CA SER A 45 6.02 6.87 4.13
C SER A 45 6.72 5.52 4.08
N PHE A 46 6.02 4.48 3.64
CA PHE A 46 6.59 3.15 3.49
C PHE A 46 7.67 3.10 2.42
N TYR A 47 7.50 3.79 1.29
CA TYR A 47 8.52 3.87 0.24
C TYR A 47 9.87 4.35 0.80
N GLY A 48 9.87 5.31 1.73
CA GLY A 48 11.09 5.76 2.41
C GLY A 48 11.75 4.68 3.28
N VAL A 49 10.96 3.83 3.94
CA VAL A 49 11.46 2.66 4.69
C VAL A 49 11.98 1.60 3.73
N LEU A 50 11.21 1.28 2.69
CA LEU A 50 11.55 0.27 1.68
C LEU A 50 12.85 0.62 0.97
N THR A 51 13.04 1.90 0.60
CA THR A 51 14.29 2.38 -0.02
C THR A 51 15.50 2.14 0.90
N GLN A 52 15.36 2.42 2.21
CA GLN A 52 16.44 2.16 3.17
C GLN A 52 16.67 0.65 3.41
N ALA A 53 15.61 -0.15 3.37
CA ALA A 53 15.70 -1.59 3.58
C ALA A 53 16.42 -2.27 2.42
N VAL A 54 16.03 -1.93 1.18
CA VAL A 54 16.55 -2.51 -0.06
C VAL A 54 17.94 -1.98 -0.43
N GLY A 55 18.19 -0.69 -0.24
CA GLY A 55 19.44 -0.07 -0.68
C GLY A 55 19.64 -0.17 -2.19
N ASP A 56 20.82 -0.60 -2.61
CA ASP A 56 21.24 -0.83 -4.00
C ASP A 56 20.92 -2.25 -4.52
N LYS A 57 20.36 -3.12 -3.66
CA LYS A 57 20.13 -4.52 -3.99
C LYS A 57 18.96 -4.77 -4.94
N ALA A 58 18.04 -3.82 -5.10
CA ALA A 58 16.92 -3.91 -6.03
C ALA A 58 16.38 -2.53 -6.44
N LEU A 59 15.80 -2.46 -7.63
CA LEU A 59 15.03 -1.31 -8.11
C LEU A 59 13.62 -1.35 -7.54
N ILE A 60 13.06 -0.19 -7.18
CA ILE A 60 11.70 -0.08 -6.65
C ILE A 60 10.81 0.67 -7.64
N PHE A 61 9.76 0.00 -8.12
CA PHE A 61 8.69 0.62 -8.90
C PHE A 61 7.43 0.74 -8.04
N SER A 62 6.70 1.85 -8.18
CA SER A 62 5.47 2.12 -7.42
C SER A 62 4.23 2.06 -8.31
N LYS A 63 3.09 1.62 -7.75
CA LYS A 63 1.80 1.61 -8.45
C LYS A 63 1.85 0.88 -9.79
N VAL A 64 2.55 -0.25 -9.82
CA VAL A 64 2.70 -1.05 -11.05
C VAL A 64 1.42 -1.82 -11.29
N ARG A 65 0.89 -1.73 -12.51
CA ARG A 65 -0.30 -2.48 -12.89
C ARG A 65 0.02 -3.98 -12.91
N VAL A 66 -0.87 -4.81 -12.37
CA VAL A 66 -0.64 -6.26 -12.33
C VAL A 66 -0.51 -6.83 -13.75
N ALA A 67 -1.26 -6.32 -14.72
CA ALA A 67 -1.16 -6.71 -16.12
C ALA A 67 0.16 -6.31 -16.82
N ASP A 68 0.97 -5.45 -16.22
CA ASP A 68 2.31 -5.12 -16.75
C ASP A 68 3.38 -6.11 -16.22
N VAL A 69 2.99 -7.00 -15.30
CA VAL A 69 3.87 -7.96 -14.62
C VAL A 69 3.41 -9.40 -14.86
N LEU A 70 2.11 -9.63 -14.87
CA LEU A 70 1.48 -10.92 -15.08
C LEU A 70 0.73 -10.93 -16.42
N THR A 71 0.76 -12.07 -17.09
CA THR A 71 -0.01 -12.32 -18.32
C THR A 71 -0.78 -13.64 -18.18
N PRO A 72 -1.99 -13.78 -18.74
CA PRO A 72 -2.66 -15.07 -18.80
C PRO A 72 -1.78 -16.13 -19.49
N GLN A 73 -1.93 -17.39 -19.07
CA GLN A 73 -1.18 -18.51 -19.62
C GLN A 73 -1.36 -18.65 -21.14
N LYS A 74 -0.32 -19.17 -21.80
CA LYS A 74 -0.35 -19.47 -23.24
C LYS A 74 -1.39 -20.56 -23.53
N GLY A 75 -1.95 -20.57 -24.73
CA GLY A 75 -2.91 -21.59 -25.19
C GLY A 75 -4.37 -21.32 -24.85
N LEU A 76 -4.69 -20.21 -24.16
CA LEU A 76 -6.07 -19.78 -23.95
C LEU A 76 -6.69 -19.24 -25.26
N ASN A 77 -7.94 -19.59 -25.52
CA ASN A 77 -8.71 -18.91 -26.57
C ASN A 77 -8.97 -17.43 -26.21
N ARG A 78 -9.36 -16.61 -27.19
CA ARG A 78 -9.56 -15.16 -27.01
C ARG A 78 -10.49 -14.80 -25.84
N SER A 79 -11.61 -15.52 -25.68
CA SER A 79 -12.60 -15.23 -24.65
C SER A 79 -12.06 -15.54 -23.24
N ASN A 80 -11.42 -16.68 -23.08
CA ASN A 80 -10.82 -17.11 -21.82
C ASN A 80 -9.60 -16.25 -21.45
N TRP A 81 -8.79 -15.90 -22.45
CA TRP A 81 -7.68 -14.97 -22.26
C TRP A 81 -8.18 -13.61 -21.76
N GLN A 82 -9.21 -13.04 -22.40
CA GLN A 82 -9.78 -11.76 -21.98
C GLN A 82 -10.39 -11.84 -20.57
N ARG A 83 -11.07 -12.95 -20.25
CA ARG A 83 -11.63 -13.19 -18.91
C ARG A 83 -10.55 -13.21 -17.83
N ALA A 84 -9.40 -13.83 -18.10
CA ALA A 84 -8.26 -13.87 -17.20
C ALA A 84 -7.51 -12.53 -17.13
N PHE A 85 -7.41 -11.80 -18.25
CA PHE A 85 -6.74 -10.51 -18.31
C PHE A 85 -7.51 -9.40 -17.60
N ASN A 86 -8.84 -9.36 -17.72
CA ASN A 86 -9.66 -8.26 -17.21
C ASN A 86 -9.40 -7.94 -15.72
N PRO A 87 -9.38 -8.93 -14.79
CA PRO A 87 -9.12 -8.65 -13.39
C PRO A 87 -7.73 -8.05 -13.12
N ILE A 88 -6.66 -8.61 -13.71
CA ILE A 88 -5.29 -8.10 -13.51
C ILE A 88 -5.10 -6.72 -14.15
N SER A 89 -5.85 -6.44 -15.22
CA SER A 89 -5.80 -5.17 -15.95
C SER A 89 -6.35 -3.99 -15.14
N ALA A 90 -7.17 -4.24 -14.13
CA ALA A 90 -7.78 -3.24 -13.28
C ALA A 90 -7.10 -3.12 -11.90
N LYS A 91 -6.03 -3.88 -11.67
CA LYS A 91 -5.32 -3.97 -10.38
C LYS A 91 -3.91 -3.44 -10.48
N HIS A 92 -3.38 -3.00 -9.34
CA HIS A 92 -2.00 -2.57 -9.19
C HIS A 92 -1.43 -3.19 -7.91
N VAL A 93 -0.15 -3.51 -7.91
CA VAL A 93 0.65 -3.71 -6.70
C VAL A 93 1.18 -2.36 -6.23
N ASP A 94 1.38 -2.18 -4.93
CA ASP A 94 1.88 -0.91 -4.42
C ASP A 94 3.35 -0.70 -4.75
N PHE A 95 4.16 -1.76 -4.59
CA PHE A 95 5.56 -1.77 -5.00
C PHE A 95 5.95 -3.05 -5.73
N LEU A 96 6.92 -2.93 -6.63
CA LEU A 96 7.57 -4.04 -7.31
C LEU A 96 9.09 -3.88 -7.14
N LEU A 97 9.74 -4.96 -6.70
CA LEU A 97 11.19 -5.04 -6.64
C LEU A 97 11.70 -5.79 -7.87
N CYS A 98 12.64 -5.16 -8.58
CA CYS A 98 13.30 -5.75 -9.72
C CYS A 98 14.81 -5.81 -9.52
N ASP A 99 15.44 -6.76 -10.20
CA ASP A 99 16.89 -6.85 -10.26
C ASP A 99 17.51 -5.57 -10.86
N PRO A 100 18.57 -5.00 -10.28
CA PRO A 100 19.18 -3.79 -10.81
C PRO A 100 19.95 -4.00 -12.12
N GLN A 101 20.31 -5.23 -12.49
CA GLN A 101 21.11 -5.51 -13.69
C GLN A 101 20.25 -5.61 -14.95
N ASP A 102 19.11 -6.28 -14.88
CA ASP A 102 18.26 -6.59 -16.04
C ASP A 102 16.79 -6.21 -15.86
N CYS A 103 16.43 -5.61 -14.71
CA CYS A 103 15.05 -5.27 -14.35
C CYS A 103 14.13 -6.50 -14.27
N ALA A 104 14.67 -7.71 -14.10
CA ALA A 104 13.87 -8.90 -13.86
C ALA A 104 12.99 -8.73 -12.62
N VAL A 105 11.70 -9.04 -12.74
CA VAL A 105 10.75 -8.92 -11.64
C VAL A 105 11.03 -9.99 -10.59
N LYS A 106 11.22 -9.58 -9.33
CA LYS A 106 11.56 -10.50 -8.23
C LYS A 106 10.51 -10.60 -7.13
N LEU A 107 9.88 -9.48 -6.75
CA LEU A 107 8.95 -9.45 -5.62
C LEU A 107 7.89 -8.37 -5.80
N ALA A 108 6.62 -8.73 -5.65
CA ALA A 108 5.53 -7.77 -5.48
C ALA A 108 5.29 -7.48 -4.00
N ILE A 109 4.93 -6.23 -3.67
CA ILE A 109 4.59 -5.81 -2.31
C ILE A 109 3.24 -5.09 -2.31
N GLU A 110 2.35 -5.49 -1.39
CA GLU A 110 1.09 -4.77 -1.09
C GLU A 110 1.08 -4.25 0.34
N LEU A 111 0.52 -3.05 0.52
CA LEU A 111 0.28 -2.45 1.84
C LEU A 111 -1.17 -2.66 2.27
N ASP A 112 -1.36 -3.33 3.41
CA ASP A 112 -2.68 -3.58 3.97
C ASP A 112 -3.04 -2.50 5.00
N ASP A 113 -4.06 -1.66 4.73
CA ASP A 113 -4.61 -0.80 5.78
C ASP A 113 -5.17 -1.65 6.93
N ALA A 114 -4.93 -1.22 8.17
CA ALA A 114 -5.43 -1.87 9.39
C ALA A 114 -6.97 -1.83 9.54
N SER A 115 -7.69 -1.25 8.59
CA SER A 115 -9.14 -1.03 8.63
C SER A 115 -9.93 -2.22 8.05
N HIS A 116 -10.50 -3.00 8.98
CA HIS A 116 -11.68 -3.90 8.90
C HIS A 116 -12.07 -4.50 7.53
N GLY A 117 -11.69 -5.75 7.30
CA GLY A 117 -12.61 -6.90 7.36
C GLY A 117 -13.83 -7.01 6.44
N SER A 118 -13.95 -6.23 5.35
CA SER A 118 -15.05 -6.48 4.40
C SER A 118 -14.80 -7.74 3.56
N ALA A 119 -15.84 -8.55 3.34
CA ALA A 119 -15.80 -9.75 2.48
C ALA A 119 -15.34 -9.45 1.02
N SER A 120 -15.50 -8.19 0.59
CA SER A 120 -14.98 -7.67 -0.69
C SER A 120 -13.46 -7.50 -0.69
N ARG A 121 -12.81 -7.22 0.45
CA ARG A 121 -11.35 -7.19 0.58
C ARG A 121 -10.80 -8.63 0.54
N GLN A 122 -11.37 -9.56 1.32
CA GLN A 122 -10.99 -10.98 1.30
C GLN A 122 -11.01 -11.62 -0.10
N LYS A 123 -12.07 -11.42 -0.90
CA LYS A 123 -12.11 -11.94 -2.27
C LYS A 123 -11.10 -11.27 -3.20
N ARG A 124 -10.82 -9.98 -3.00
CA ARG A 124 -9.85 -9.23 -3.83
C ARG A 124 -8.40 -9.58 -3.49
N ASP A 125 -8.14 -9.81 -2.21
CA ASP A 125 -6.84 -10.19 -1.65
C ASP A 125 -6.48 -11.60 -2.13
N ALA A 126 -7.41 -12.56 -1.99
CA ALA A 126 -7.22 -13.93 -2.46
C ALA A 126 -6.95 -14.04 -3.96
N PHE A 127 -7.57 -13.19 -4.79
CA PHE A 127 -7.32 -13.21 -6.23
C PHE A 127 -5.88 -12.84 -6.58
N LEU A 128 -5.34 -11.78 -5.99
CA LEU A 128 -3.98 -11.33 -6.34
C LEU A 128 -2.95 -12.36 -5.88
N GLU A 129 -3.13 -12.90 -4.67
CA GLU A 129 -2.30 -13.97 -4.13
C GLU A 129 -2.27 -15.18 -5.06
N GLN A 130 -3.44 -15.69 -5.46
CA GLN A 130 -3.55 -16.81 -6.41
C GLN A 130 -2.94 -16.48 -7.78
N ALA A 131 -3.13 -15.25 -8.28
CA ALA A 131 -2.57 -14.84 -9.56
C ALA A 131 -1.03 -14.81 -9.51
N CYS A 132 -0.44 -14.21 -8.47
CA CYS A 132 1.00 -14.17 -8.24
C CYS A 132 1.57 -15.58 -8.03
N GLU A 133 0.94 -16.41 -7.20
CA GLU A 133 1.33 -17.80 -6.94
C GLU A 133 1.33 -18.62 -8.24
N SER A 134 0.26 -18.53 -9.04
CA SER A 134 0.16 -19.25 -10.32
C SER A 134 1.20 -18.83 -11.36
N ALA A 135 1.78 -17.63 -11.19
CA ALA A 135 2.83 -17.09 -12.05
C ALA A 135 4.24 -17.27 -11.46
N GLY A 136 4.37 -17.84 -10.26
CA GLY A 136 5.64 -17.98 -9.56
C GLY A 136 6.25 -16.66 -9.11
N LEU A 137 5.44 -15.61 -8.93
CA LEU A 137 5.87 -14.32 -8.42
C LEU A 137 5.62 -14.23 -6.91
N PRO A 138 6.65 -14.10 -6.07
CA PRO A 138 6.45 -13.84 -4.64
C PRO A 138 5.65 -12.55 -4.41
N LEU A 139 4.72 -12.60 -3.46
CA LEU A 139 3.94 -11.46 -3.00
C LEU A 139 4.12 -11.29 -1.48
N LEU A 140 4.72 -10.18 -1.07
CA LEU A 140 4.90 -9.83 0.33
C LEU A 140 3.83 -8.80 0.75
N ARG A 141 2.98 -9.18 1.72
CA ARG A 141 1.99 -8.29 2.29
C ARG A 141 2.50 -7.67 3.57
N ILE A 142 2.56 -6.34 3.60
CA ILE A 142 3.01 -5.58 4.76
C ILE A 142 1.80 -4.92 5.40
N ARG A 143 1.49 -5.32 6.64
CA ARG A 143 0.44 -4.66 7.43
C ARG A 143 0.82 -3.21 7.70
N ALA A 144 -0.12 -2.30 7.53
CA ALA A 144 0.01 -0.90 7.91
C ALA A 144 0.30 -0.80 9.40
N ALA A 145 1.51 -0.37 9.73
CA ALA A 145 1.94 -0.09 11.09
C ALA A 145 2.40 1.37 11.18
N ARG A 146 2.28 1.97 12.37
CA ARG A 146 2.69 3.38 12.60
C ARG A 146 4.21 3.59 12.56
N GLY A 147 4.98 2.51 12.55
CA GLY A 147 6.42 2.51 12.34
C GLY A 147 6.88 1.12 11.92
N TYR A 148 7.72 1.07 10.89
CA TYR A 148 8.41 -0.14 10.48
C TYR A 148 9.84 -0.07 10.96
N VAL A 149 10.36 -1.17 11.51
CA VAL A 149 11.80 -1.29 11.74
C VAL A 149 12.41 -1.68 10.40
N VAL A 150 13.31 -0.83 9.87
CA VAL A 150 13.96 -1.03 8.57
C VAL A 150 14.63 -2.41 8.49
N VAL A 151 15.20 -2.88 9.62
CA VAL A 151 15.83 -4.20 9.74
C VAL A 151 14.86 -5.34 9.46
N ASP A 152 13.65 -5.29 10.02
CA ASP A 152 12.65 -6.36 9.84
C ASP A 152 12.19 -6.45 8.38
N ILE A 153 11.95 -5.29 7.75
CA ILE A 153 11.58 -5.21 6.34
C ILE A 153 12.72 -5.73 5.45
N ARG A 154 13.96 -5.37 5.76
CA ARG A 154 15.15 -5.87 5.04
C ARG A 154 15.25 -7.38 5.15
N GLN A 155 15.14 -7.95 6.35
CA GLN A 155 15.23 -9.40 6.55
C GLN A 155 14.14 -10.16 5.79
N GLN A 156 12.90 -9.66 5.81
CA GLN A 156 11.79 -10.27 5.04
C GLN A 156 12.06 -10.24 3.53
N ILE A 157 12.57 -9.12 3.01
CA ILE A 157 12.88 -8.97 1.58
C ILE A 157 14.08 -9.86 1.20
N GLU A 158 15.16 -9.84 1.98
CA GLU A 158 16.37 -10.62 1.71
C GLU A 158 16.11 -12.12 1.74
N ALA A 159 15.27 -12.60 2.67
CA ALA A 159 14.86 -13.99 2.72
C ALA A 159 14.17 -14.47 1.44
N ILE A 160 13.50 -13.56 0.71
CA ILE A 160 12.80 -13.86 -0.54
C ILE A 160 13.71 -13.66 -1.76
N LEU A 161 14.49 -12.58 -1.79
CA LEU A 161 15.33 -12.23 -2.94
C LEU A 161 16.61 -13.07 -3.03
N PHE A 162 17.15 -13.51 -1.88
CA PHE A 162 18.42 -14.23 -1.78
C PHE A 162 18.27 -15.51 -0.93
N PRO A 163 17.41 -16.47 -1.33
CA PRO A 163 17.29 -17.73 -0.61
C PRO A 163 18.59 -18.52 -0.75
N GLY A 164 19.42 -18.53 0.29
CA GLY A 164 20.65 -19.33 0.35
C GLY A 164 21.96 -18.59 0.64
N THR A 165 21.96 -17.26 0.82
CA THR A 165 23.16 -16.53 1.27
C THR A 165 23.29 -16.42 2.80
N GLY A 166 22.48 -17.17 3.54
CA GLY A 166 22.47 -17.16 5.00
C GLY A 166 23.49 -18.13 5.59
N GLU A 167 24.72 -17.65 5.84
CA GLU A 167 25.38 -18.03 7.09
C GLU A 167 24.49 -17.54 8.24
N VAL A 168 23.87 -18.48 8.94
CA VAL A 168 23.07 -18.20 10.13
C VAL A 168 23.93 -18.57 11.36
N PRO A 169 24.32 -17.62 12.24
CA PRO A 169 24.57 -17.96 13.61
C PRO A 169 23.25 -18.40 14.25
N LEU A 170 23.12 -19.73 14.35
CA LEU A 170 22.02 -20.44 14.98
C LEU A 170 21.94 -20.04 16.46
N LYS A 171 21.16 -19.01 16.82
CA LYS A 171 20.56 -18.97 18.15
C LYS A 171 19.44 -20.00 18.17
N LYS A 172 19.77 -21.19 18.69
CA LYS A 172 18.83 -22.24 19.06
C LYS A 172 17.71 -21.63 19.90
N ALA A 173 16.50 -21.62 19.35
CA ALA A 173 15.29 -21.62 20.15
C ALA A 173 15.10 -23.05 20.65
N ALA A 174 15.52 -23.31 21.89
CA ALA A 174 15.02 -24.42 22.66
C ALA A 174 13.68 -23.99 23.26
N ASP A 175 12.65 -24.70 22.82
CA ASP A 175 11.51 -25.16 23.59
C ASP A 175 10.43 -24.15 24.00
N SER A 176 9.40 -24.15 23.16
CA SER A 176 8.01 -23.96 23.54
C SER A 176 7.61 -25.02 24.56
N GLU A 177 7.35 -24.62 25.80
CA GLU A 177 6.21 -25.08 26.61
C GLU A 177 6.09 -24.24 27.89
N ALA A 178 4.91 -24.26 28.51
CA ALA A 178 4.53 -23.61 29.78
C ALA A 178 4.06 -22.14 29.73
N GLN A 179 2.87 -21.94 29.16
CA GLN A 179 1.89 -21.07 29.81
C GLN A 179 1.38 -21.72 31.11
N LYS A 180 1.22 -20.87 32.14
CA LYS A 180 0.49 -21.07 33.42
C LYS A 180 1.35 -21.47 34.65
N ARG A 181 1.78 -20.47 35.42
CA ARG A 181 1.38 -20.23 36.84
C ARG A 181 2.00 -18.94 37.41
N ILE A 182 1.30 -18.43 38.42
CA ILE A 182 1.36 -17.12 39.09
C ILE A 182 2.59 -16.98 40.04
N ALA A 183 3.33 -15.85 39.92
CA ALA A 183 4.02 -14.96 40.90
C ALA A 183 4.72 -15.49 42.20
N PRO A 184 5.46 -14.66 42.99
CA PRO A 184 6.50 -13.63 42.68
C PRO A 184 7.76 -13.73 43.60
N SER A 185 8.92 -13.19 43.17
CA SER A 185 9.96 -12.52 44.01
C SER A 185 11.18 -12.16 43.12
N ALA A 186 11.58 -10.89 43.00
CA ALA A 186 12.45 -10.06 43.87
C ALA A 186 13.96 -10.19 43.51
N GLY A 187 14.53 -9.06 43.05
CA GLY A 187 15.96 -8.84 42.74
C GLY A 187 16.36 -9.39 41.35
N THR A 188 17.04 -8.69 40.45
CA THR A 188 17.99 -7.59 40.60
C THR A 188 18.09 -6.82 39.28
N THR A 189 18.51 -5.57 39.40
CA THR A 189 18.74 -4.51 38.40
C THR A 189 19.53 -4.93 37.15
N ASP A 190 19.01 -4.57 35.97
CA ASP A 190 19.74 -3.71 35.01
C ASP A 190 18.86 -3.26 33.83
N GLY A 191 18.69 -1.93 33.72
CA GLY A 191 18.79 -1.22 32.45
C GLY A 191 17.76 -1.39 31.33
N PHE A 192 16.47 -1.63 31.59
CA PHE A 192 15.45 -1.47 30.54
C PHE A 192 15.09 0.01 30.35
N GLN A 193 15.57 0.63 29.27
CA GLN A 193 15.07 1.93 28.81
C GLN A 193 13.57 1.82 28.53
N ALA A 194 12.78 2.54 29.32
CA ALA A 194 11.33 2.61 29.18
C ALA A 194 10.96 3.14 27.79
N ALA A 195 10.32 2.29 26.98
CA ALA A 195 9.71 2.71 25.72
C ALA A 195 8.73 3.87 25.99
N ALA A 196 8.86 4.95 25.22
CA ALA A 196 8.06 6.15 25.43
C ALA A 196 6.56 5.85 25.36
N PRO A 197 5.74 6.34 26.31
CA PRO A 197 4.31 6.01 26.35
C PRO A 197 3.55 6.67 25.19
N ALA A 198 2.42 6.06 24.81
CA ALA A 198 1.46 6.69 23.91
C ALA A 198 0.68 7.84 24.60
N CYS A 199 0.34 8.86 23.83
CA CYS A 199 -0.44 10.00 24.28
C CYS A 199 -1.90 9.62 24.54
N HIS A 200 -2.42 9.86 25.75
CA HIS A 200 -3.82 9.55 26.09
C HIS A 200 -4.86 10.36 25.30
N LYS A 201 -4.47 11.46 24.61
CA LYS A 201 -5.41 12.30 23.84
C LYS A 201 -5.57 11.89 22.39
N CYS A 202 -4.50 11.39 21.77
CA CYS A 202 -4.47 11.15 20.31
C CYS A 202 -3.76 9.86 19.91
N GLY A 203 -3.17 9.13 20.85
CA GLY A 203 -2.46 7.88 20.59
C GLY A 203 -1.06 8.05 19.98
N GLU A 204 -0.61 9.26 19.64
CA GLU A 204 0.73 9.53 19.12
C GLU A 204 1.82 9.32 20.18
N ALA A 205 3.06 9.05 19.74
CA ALA A 205 4.19 8.85 20.64
C ALA A 205 4.46 10.12 21.48
N MET A 206 4.85 9.93 22.73
CA MET A 206 5.26 11.04 23.59
C MET A 206 6.79 11.20 23.58
N VAL A 207 7.25 12.44 23.70
CA VAL A 207 8.66 12.81 23.73
C VAL A 207 8.97 13.40 25.10
N LEU A 208 10.09 13.00 25.69
CA LEU A 208 10.54 13.53 26.96
C LEU A 208 10.97 14.99 26.79
N ARG A 209 10.38 15.92 27.53
CA ARG A 209 10.67 17.35 27.48
C ARG A 209 10.97 17.87 28.88
N LYS A 210 11.85 18.86 28.99
CA LYS A 210 12.14 19.57 30.23
C LYS A 210 11.34 20.87 30.28
N ALA A 211 10.61 21.10 31.38
CA ALA A 211 9.87 22.35 31.57
C ALA A 211 10.86 23.51 31.73
N ARG A 212 10.64 24.59 30.95
CA ARG A 212 11.54 25.77 30.92
C ARG A 212 11.14 26.85 31.93
N SER A 213 9.91 26.83 32.45
CA SER A 213 9.38 27.86 33.34
C SER A 213 8.25 27.33 34.25
N GLY A 214 7.95 28.07 35.32
CA GLY A 214 6.89 27.74 36.28
C GLY A 214 7.34 26.84 37.44
N LYS A 215 6.39 26.42 38.30
CA LYS A 215 6.65 25.61 39.52
C LYS A 215 7.27 24.23 39.25
N GLN A 216 7.35 23.81 38.00
CA GLN A 216 7.94 22.53 37.58
C GLN A 216 9.15 22.74 36.67
N ALA A 217 9.71 23.95 36.59
CA ALA A 217 10.91 24.24 35.81
C ALA A 217 12.04 23.28 36.18
N GLY A 218 12.72 22.74 35.17
CA GLY A 218 13.76 21.74 35.32
C GLY A 218 13.27 20.28 35.35
N GLN A 219 12.00 20.03 35.66
CA GLN A 219 11.44 18.67 35.65
C GLN A 219 11.14 18.19 34.24
N THR A 220 11.29 16.88 34.03
CA THR A 220 10.91 16.22 32.79
C THR A 220 9.43 15.85 32.80
N PHE A 221 8.81 15.93 31.64
CA PHE A 221 7.46 15.44 31.39
C PHE A 221 7.38 14.84 29.99
N TRP A 222 6.46 13.92 29.79
CA TRP A 222 6.10 13.42 28.47
C TRP A 222 5.18 14.42 27.78
N GLY A 223 5.62 14.97 26.64
CA GLY A 223 4.82 15.82 25.77
C GLY A 223 4.50 15.13 24.45
N CYS A 224 3.28 15.27 23.95
CA CYS A 224 2.89 14.69 22.67
C CYS A 224 3.81 15.15 21.51
N SER A 225 4.26 14.22 20.68
CA SER A 225 5.07 14.51 19.49
C SER A 225 4.33 15.39 18.47
N ALA A 226 3.01 15.31 18.41
CA ALA A 226 2.17 16.12 17.52
C ALA A 226 1.88 17.55 18.03
N PHE A 227 2.62 18.06 19.03
CA PHE A 227 2.52 19.46 19.45
C PHE A 227 2.91 20.41 18.30
N PRO A 228 2.17 21.51 18.03
CA PRO A 228 1.10 22.10 18.83
C PRO A 228 -0.32 21.56 18.56
N LYS A 229 -0.50 20.67 17.58
CA LYS A 229 -1.83 20.12 17.18
C LYS A 229 -2.45 19.25 18.27
N CYS A 230 -1.63 18.57 19.07
CA CYS A 230 -2.07 17.87 20.28
C CYS A 230 -1.25 18.32 21.50
N ARG A 231 -1.95 18.79 22.55
CA ARG A 231 -1.35 19.25 23.81
C ARG A 231 -1.46 18.20 24.92
N GLY A 232 -1.32 16.92 24.57
CA GLY A 232 -1.28 15.83 25.56
C GLY A 232 0.01 15.86 26.35
N VAL A 233 -0.10 15.81 27.68
CA VAL A 233 1.02 15.84 28.63
C VAL A 233 0.82 14.76 29.68
N ARG A 234 1.89 14.08 30.09
CA ARG A 234 1.91 13.11 31.20
C ARG A 234 3.16 13.36 32.04
N LYS A 235 3.04 13.20 33.36
CA LYS A 235 4.22 13.15 34.23
C LYS A 235 5.03 11.89 33.89
N CYS A 236 6.35 12.00 34.00
CA CYS A 236 7.25 10.86 33.86
C CYS A 236 7.00 9.83 34.95
#